data_AF-A0A9W6ZD34-F1
#
_entry.id   AF-A0A9W6ZD34-F1
#
_cell.length_a   1.000
_cell.length_b   1.000
_cell.length_c   1.000
_cell.angle_alpha   90.00
_cell.angle_beta   90.00
_cell.angle_gamma   90.00
#
_symmetry.space_group_name_H-M   'P 1'
#
loop_
_entity.id
_entity.type
_entity.pdbx_description
1 polymer ?
#
loop_
_entity_poly.entity_id
_entity_poly.type
_entity_poly.pdbx_seq_one_letter_code
_entity_poly.pdbx_strand_id
1 'polypeptide(L)'
;TTYTLADLGSGIFHWSVDNYGNSKTPILGNIIAAFQGHHTAPWTITERGFCNNVHKLCYPFGVLLPGLSYFMGNTGVAGLLSLTLFCWFEVMSQELHKWTHQTSAETNKTINWLQKNNLILSRKTHNKHHTMPFDGNYCIVSGWNNGWLDRSGFLRWMELRIWERNGVESNSW
;
A
#
# COMPACT_ATOMS: atom_id res chain seq x y z
N THR A 1 -12.10 -8.52 -9.87
CA THR A 1 -12.10 -8.86 -8.43
C THR A 1 -10.71 -8.79 -7.82
N THR A 2 -9.74 -9.61 -8.24
CA THR A 2 -8.38 -9.63 -7.64
C THR A 2 -7.67 -8.29 -7.62
N TYR A 3 -7.71 -7.53 -8.73
CA TYR A 3 -7.08 -6.21 -8.80
C TYR A 3 -7.66 -5.22 -7.77
N THR A 4 -8.99 -5.19 -7.66
CA THR A 4 -9.69 -4.39 -6.65
C THR A 4 -9.36 -4.82 -5.23
N LEU A 5 -9.22 -6.13 -4.99
CA LEU A 5 -8.82 -6.65 -3.68
C LEU A 5 -7.37 -6.29 -3.34
N ALA A 6 -6.44 -6.34 -4.30
CA ALA A 6 -5.05 -5.92 -4.10
C ALA A 6 -4.96 -4.41 -3.85
N ASP A 7 -5.78 -3.61 -4.52
CA ASP A 7 -5.85 -2.18 -4.23
C ASP A 7 -6.37 -1.92 -2.80
N LEU A 8 -7.42 -2.62 -2.37
CA LEU A 8 -7.93 -2.57 -1.01
C LEU A 8 -6.87 -3.04 0.01
N GLY A 9 -6.20 -4.15 -0.25
CA GLY A 9 -5.13 -4.71 0.58
C GLY A 9 -3.98 -3.72 0.77
N SER A 10 -3.53 -3.10 -0.32
CA SER A 10 -2.50 -2.06 -0.26
C SER A 10 -2.92 -0.87 0.61
N GLY A 11 -4.20 -0.48 0.57
CA GLY A 11 -4.74 0.61 1.40
C GLY A 11 -4.80 0.27 2.88
N ILE A 12 -5.26 -0.94 3.23
CA ILE A 12 -5.28 -1.41 4.61
C ILE A 12 -3.85 -1.55 5.16
N PHE A 13 -2.95 -2.11 4.36
CA PHE A 13 -1.55 -2.25 4.76
C PHE A 13 -0.89 -0.88 4.96
N HIS A 14 -1.05 0.04 4.01
CA HIS A 14 -0.51 1.40 4.09
C HIS A 14 -1.06 2.16 5.30
N TRP A 15 -2.38 2.17 5.50
CA TRP A 15 -2.99 2.74 6.71
C TRP A 15 -2.39 2.17 7.99
N SER A 16 -2.17 0.86 8.05
CA SER A 16 -1.65 0.22 9.26
C SER A 16 -0.21 0.63 9.58
N VAL A 17 0.67 0.74 8.58
CA VAL A 17 2.09 1.04 8.80
C VAL A 17 2.37 2.53 8.94
N ASP A 18 1.51 3.39 8.40
CA ASP A 18 1.58 4.83 8.63
C ASP A 18 1.19 5.17 10.07
N ASN A 19 0.18 4.49 10.61
CA ASN A 19 -0.44 4.87 11.87
C ASN A 19 0.08 4.14 13.09
N TYR A 20 0.64 2.93 12.95
CA TYR A 20 0.98 2.09 14.10
C TYR A 20 2.41 1.56 14.07
N GLY A 21 3.01 1.53 15.27
CA GLY A 21 4.38 1.07 15.47
C GLY A 21 5.41 2.12 15.08
N ASN A 22 6.68 1.71 15.06
CA ASN A 22 7.81 2.57 14.70
C ASN A 22 8.99 1.71 14.20
N SER A 23 10.16 2.33 14.02
CA SER A 23 11.38 1.65 13.57
C SER A 23 11.84 0.48 14.44
N LYS A 24 11.38 0.39 15.70
CA LYS A 24 11.71 -0.69 16.64
C LYS A 24 10.69 -1.84 16.63
N THR A 25 9.60 -1.73 15.86
CA THR A 25 8.61 -2.82 15.76
C THR A 25 9.28 -4.10 15.23
N PRO A 26 9.16 -5.25 15.91
CA PRO A 26 9.73 -6.51 15.44
C PRO A 26 9.23 -6.85 14.03
N ILE A 27 10.14 -7.35 13.18
CA ILE A 27 9.88 -7.80 11.80
C ILE A 27 9.55 -6.64 10.83
N LEU A 28 8.61 -5.75 11.19
CA LEU A 28 8.08 -4.70 10.30
C LEU A 28 8.69 -3.30 10.49
N GLY A 29 9.55 -3.08 11.49
CA GLY A 29 10.07 -1.74 11.82
C GLY A 29 10.73 -1.01 10.64
N ASN A 30 11.45 -1.73 9.78
CA ASN A 30 12.06 -1.17 8.56
C ASN A 30 11.04 -0.77 7.47
N ILE A 31 9.85 -1.37 7.48
CA ILE A 31 8.76 -1.02 6.57
C ILE A 31 8.03 0.18 7.16
N ILE A 32 7.63 0.11 8.43
CA ILE A 32 6.95 1.19 9.16
C ILE A 32 7.75 2.50 9.08
N ALA A 33 9.04 2.47 9.41
CA ALA A 33 9.89 3.65 9.33
C ALA A 33 10.02 4.22 7.91
N ALA A 34 9.99 3.35 6.89
CA ALA A 34 10.09 3.79 5.50
C ALA A 34 8.80 4.46 5.00
N PHE A 35 7.64 3.97 5.43
CA PHE A 35 6.33 4.55 5.12
C PHE A 35 6.10 5.86 5.89
N GLN A 36 6.31 5.88 7.20
CA GLN A 36 6.18 7.11 8.00
C GLN A 36 7.16 8.21 7.58
N GLY A 37 8.43 7.86 7.33
CA GLY A 37 9.43 8.83 6.89
C GLY A 37 9.19 9.38 5.47
N HIS A 38 8.42 8.67 4.65
CA HIS A 38 8.12 9.06 3.27
C HIS A 38 7.29 10.34 3.19
N HIS A 39 6.38 10.60 4.14
CA HIS A 39 5.62 11.85 4.16
C HIS A 39 6.51 13.10 4.32
N THR A 40 7.68 12.95 4.96
CA THR A 40 8.65 14.06 5.12
C THR A 40 9.57 14.20 3.91
N ALA A 41 9.96 13.09 3.29
CA ALA A 41 10.91 13.06 2.18
C ALA A 41 10.39 12.23 0.99
N PRO A 42 9.27 12.66 0.36
CA PRO A 42 8.55 11.84 -0.62
C PRO A 42 9.36 11.55 -1.89
N TRP A 43 10.27 12.45 -2.27
CA TRP A 43 11.14 12.26 -3.45
C TRP A 43 12.12 11.09 -3.29
N THR A 44 12.45 10.67 -2.06
CA THR A 44 13.47 9.62 -1.86
C THR A 44 13.08 8.26 -2.43
N ILE A 45 11.78 8.02 -2.68
CA ILE A 45 11.33 6.80 -3.36
C ILE A 45 11.72 6.78 -4.84
N THR A 46 11.85 7.94 -5.51
CA THR A 46 12.18 8.02 -6.94
C THR A 46 13.61 7.58 -7.23
N GLU A 47 14.49 7.73 -6.23
CA GLU A 47 15.90 7.35 -6.29
C GLU A 47 16.14 5.84 -6.08
N ARG A 48 15.11 5.07 -5.74
CA ARG A 48 15.24 3.63 -5.50
C ARG A 48 15.18 2.87 -6.82
N GLY A 49 16.19 2.05 -7.08
CA GLY A 49 16.12 1.03 -8.12
C GLY A 49 14.99 0.02 -7.85
N PHE A 50 14.45 -0.62 -8.89
CA PHE A 50 13.27 -1.48 -8.80
C PHE A 50 13.34 -2.52 -7.66
N CYS A 51 14.39 -3.35 -7.62
CA CYS A 51 14.54 -4.38 -6.58
C CYS A 51 14.62 -3.76 -5.16
N ASN A 52 15.33 -2.65 -5.01
CA ASN A 52 15.44 -1.94 -3.73
C ASN A 52 14.10 -1.36 -3.27
N ASN A 53 13.23 -1.00 -4.22
CA ASN A 53 11.90 -0.47 -3.95
C ASN A 53 10.91 -1.57 -3.52
N VAL A 54 10.94 -2.75 -4.17
CA VAL A 54 9.92 -3.78 -3.97
C VAL A 54 10.29 -4.90 -3.00
N HIS A 55 11.58 -5.20 -2.78
CA HIS A 55 12.00 -6.42 -2.07
C HIS A 55 11.45 -6.54 -0.64
N LYS A 56 11.22 -5.42 0.07
CA LYS A 56 10.68 -5.45 1.44
C LYS A 56 9.29 -6.08 1.49
N LEU A 57 8.49 -5.93 0.42
CA LEU A 57 7.17 -6.52 0.31
C LEU A 57 7.21 -7.98 -0.18
N CYS A 58 8.33 -8.45 -0.74
CA CYS A 58 8.48 -9.85 -1.13
C CYS A 58 8.42 -10.80 0.08
N TYR A 59 8.75 -10.36 1.30
CA TYR A 59 8.61 -11.21 2.48
C TYR A 59 7.14 -11.48 2.85
N PRO A 60 6.31 -10.47 3.19
CA PRO A 60 4.91 -10.72 3.53
C PRO A 60 4.09 -11.32 2.38
N PHE A 61 4.32 -10.86 1.14
CA PHE A 61 3.48 -11.24 0.00
C PHE A 61 4.09 -12.30 -0.92
N GLY A 62 5.42 -12.40 -1.01
CA GLY A 62 6.09 -13.41 -1.84
C GLY A 62 6.41 -14.71 -1.11
N VAL A 63 6.52 -14.68 0.23
CA VAL A 63 6.90 -15.85 1.04
C VAL A 63 5.81 -16.23 2.04
N LEU A 64 5.46 -15.33 2.96
CA LEU A 64 4.57 -15.66 4.07
C LEU A 64 3.18 -16.07 3.58
N LEU A 65 2.50 -15.19 2.83
CA LEU A 65 1.12 -15.43 2.40
C LEU A 65 0.98 -16.65 1.46
N PRO A 66 1.85 -16.85 0.45
CA PRO A 66 1.86 -18.09 -0.34
C PRO A 66 2.15 -19.34 0.50
N GLY A 67 3.08 -19.27 1.45
CA GLY A 67 3.39 -20.37 2.36
C GLY A 67 2.20 -20.75 3.24
N LEU A 68 1.53 -19.76 3.83
CA LEU A 68 0.28 -19.94 4.59
C LEU A 68 -0.79 -20.61 3.72
N SER A 69 -0.98 -20.14 2.48
CA SER A 69 -1.94 -20.74 1.55
C SER A 69 -1.62 -22.20 1.22
N TYR A 70 -0.34 -22.54 1.07
CA TYR A 70 0.09 -23.93 0.84
C TYR A 70 -0.27 -24.83 2.03
N PHE A 71 0.01 -24.39 3.26
CA PHE A 71 -0.30 -25.16 4.47
C PHE A 71 -1.79 -25.24 4.79
N MET A 72 -2.57 -24.22 4.43
CA MET A 72 -4.03 -24.23 4.59
C MET A 72 -4.75 -25.15 3.58
N GLY A 73 -4.04 -25.62 2.55
CA GLY A 73 -4.41 -26.82 1.79
C GLY A 73 -5.76 -26.78 1.11
N ASN A 74 -6.18 -25.67 0.49
CA ASN A 74 -7.42 -25.68 -0.31
C ASN A 74 -7.59 -24.51 -1.30
N THR A 75 -6.75 -24.43 -2.33
CA THR A 75 -6.97 -23.50 -3.44
C THR A 75 -6.88 -24.24 -4.78
N GLY A 76 -8.01 -24.37 -5.48
CA GLY A 76 -7.99 -24.79 -6.88
C GLY A 76 -7.20 -23.80 -7.75
N VAL A 77 -6.92 -24.16 -9.01
CA VAL A 77 -6.07 -23.36 -9.93
C VAL A 77 -6.48 -21.88 -10.00
N ALA A 78 -7.79 -21.59 -10.04
CA ALA A 78 -8.30 -20.23 -10.06
C ALA A 78 -8.00 -19.45 -8.76
N GLY A 79 -8.04 -20.14 -7.62
CA GLY A 79 -7.68 -19.57 -6.31
C GLY A 79 -6.18 -19.27 -6.22
N LEU A 80 -5.34 -20.20 -6.68
CA LEU A 80 -3.89 -20.00 -6.75
C LEU A 80 -3.52 -18.85 -7.67
N LEU A 81 -4.14 -18.75 -8.85
CA LEU A 81 -3.91 -17.63 -9.77
C LEU A 81 -4.35 -16.30 -9.14
N SER A 82 -5.51 -16.28 -8.48
CA SER A 82 -6.00 -15.08 -7.81
C SER A 82 -5.07 -14.64 -6.68
N LEU A 83 -4.59 -15.57 -5.85
CA LEU A 83 -3.63 -15.27 -4.80
C LEU A 83 -2.29 -14.78 -5.37
N THR A 84 -1.80 -15.43 -6.42
CA THR A 84 -0.53 -15.06 -7.07
C THR A 84 -0.61 -13.64 -7.62
N LEU A 85 -1.70 -13.31 -8.33
CA LEU A 85 -1.92 -11.97 -8.85
C LEU A 85 -2.08 -10.94 -7.73
N PHE A 86 -2.82 -11.27 -6.66
CA PHE A 86 -2.93 -10.40 -5.49
C PHE A 86 -1.55 -10.08 -4.91
N CYS A 87 -0.75 -11.11 -4.60
CA CYS A 87 0.60 -10.95 -4.05
C CYS A 87 1.52 -10.16 -4.98
N TRP A 88 1.41 -10.40 -6.29
CA TRP A 88 2.18 -9.66 -7.29
C TRP A 88 1.84 -8.18 -7.29
N PHE A 89 0.56 -7.82 -7.23
CA PHE A 89 0.13 -6.42 -7.15
C PHE A 89 0.54 -5.76 -5.83
N GLU A 90 0.50 -6.48 -4.71
CA GLU A 90 1.00 -5.97 -3.43
C GLU A 90 2.49 -5.66 -3.49
N VAL A 91 3.32 -6.55 -4.06
CA VAL A 91 4.75 -6.28 -4.27
C VAL A 91 4.96 -5.10 -5.22
N MET A 92 4.23 -5.06 -6.33
CA MET A 92 4.31 -3.99 -7.33
C MET A 92 3.77 -2.65 -6.84
N SER A 93 2.99 -2.63 -5.76
CA SER A 93 2.39 -1.40 -5.20
C SER A 93 3.43 -0.31 -4.91
N GLN A 94 4.65 -0.69 -4.51
CA GLN A 94 5.74 0.27 -4.27
C GLN A 94 6.24 0.93 -5.55
N GLU A 95 6.27 0.22 -6.67
CA GLU A 95 6.68 0.79 -7.94
C GLU A 95 5.58 1.67 -8.53
N LEU A 96 4.31 1.26 -8.38
CA LEU A 96 3.15 2.10 -8.74
C LEU A 96 3.12 3.39 -7.91
N HIS A 97 3.38 3.28 -6.61
CA HIS A 97 3.56 4.40 -5.70
C HIS A 97 4.72 5.31 -6.13
N LYS A 98 5.90 4.76 -6.42
CA LYS A 98 7.06 5.52 -6.89
C LYS A 98 6.74 6.39 -8.11
N TRP A 99 6.04 5.85 -9.10
CA TRP A 99 5.67 6.59 -10.31
C TRP A 99 4.72 7.77 -10.03
N THR A 100 4.09 7.84 -8.86
CA THR A 100 3.28 9.01 -8.45
C THR A 100 4.11 10.19 -7.96
N HIS A 101 5.38 9.96 -7.59
CA HIS A 101 6.32 11.00 -7.15
C HIS A 101 7.26 11.48 -8.26
N GLN A 102 7.30 10.76 -9.40
CA GLN A 102 8.04 11.18 -10.59
C GLN A 102 7.20 12.13 -11.43
N THR A 103 7.79 13.09 -12.14
CA THR A 103 7.11 13.92 -13.15
C THR A 103 6.68 13.10 -14.37
N SER A 104 5.80 13.64 -15.20
CA SER A 104 5.39 12.97 -16.44
C SER A 104 6.55 12.78 -17.44
N ALA A 105 7.58 13.64 -17.38
CA ALA A 105 8.79 13.53 -18.19
C ALA A 105 9.73 12.41 -17.72
N GLU A 106 9.71 12.08 -16.42
CA GLU A 106 10.52 11.02 -15.81
C GLU A 106 9.91 9.62 -15.99
N THR A 107 8.61 9.53 -16.32
CA THR A 107 7.93 8.26 -16.60
C THR A 107 7.66 8.07 -18.10
N ASN A 108 7.60 6.82 -18.56
CA ASN A 108 7.31 6.54 -19.98
C ASN A 108 5.83 6.85 -20.36
N LYS A 109 5.56 6.92 -21.66
CA LYS A 109 4.22 7.24 -22.20
C LYS A 109 3.14 6.26 -21.74
N THR A 110 3.49 4.98 -21.58
CA THR A 110 2.55 3.94 -21.12
C THR A 110 2.13 4.18 -19.66
N ILE A 111 3.08 4.45 -18.77
CA ILE A 111 2.82 4.76 -17.35
C ILE A 111 1.93 6.01 -17.25
N ASN A 112 2.30 7.08 -17.98
CA ASN A 112 1.50 8.30 -18.03
C ASN A 112 0.07 8.05 -18.52
N TRP A 113 -0.10 7.22 -19.55
CA TRP A 113 -1.41 6.85 -20.06
C TRP A 113 -2.22 6.04 -19.04
N LEU A 114 -1.60 5.06 -18.38
CA LEU A 114 -2.25 4.25 -17.34
C LEU A 114 -2.71 5.12 -16.16
N GLN A 115 -1.87 6.04 -15.68
CA GLN A 115 -2.23 6.97 -14.60
C GLN A 115 -3.33 7.95 -15.01
N LYS A 116 -3.30 8.48 -16.25
CA LYS A 116 -4.33 9.39 -16.76
C LYS A 116 -5.70 8.72 -16.86
N ASN A 117 -5.74 7.42 -17.16
CA ASN A 117 -6.97 6.63 -17.25
C ASN A 117 -7.35 5.94 -15.93
N ASN A 118 -6.68 6.29 -14.81
CA ASN A 118 -6.88 5.68 -13.49
C ASN A 118 -6.77 4.15 -13.51
N LEU A 119 -5.97 3.57 -14.40
CA LEU A 119 -5.73 2.13 -14.42
C LEU A 119 -4.70 1.73 -13.38
N ILE A 120 -3.78 2.62 -13.04
CA ILE A 120 -2.85 2.55 -11.90
C ILE A 120 -2.90 3.86 -11.12
N LEU A 121 -2.33 3.88 -9.92
CA LEU A 121 -2.39 5.02 -9.01
C LEU A 121 -1.96 6.33 -9.69
N SER A 122 -2.85 7.32 -9.71
CA SER A 122 -2.56 8.61 -10.29
C SER A 122 -1.80 9.51 -9.31
N ARG A 123 -0.92 10.37 -9.84
CA ARG A 123 -0.25 11.44 -9.07
C ARG A 123 -1.23 12.29 -8.28
N LYS A 124 -2.34 12.69 -8.92
CA LYS A 124 -3.39 13.52 -8.31
C LYS A 124 -4.05 12.81 -7.12
N THR A 125 -4.32 11.52 -7.24
CA THR A 125 -4.92 10.73 -6.16
C THR A 125 -3.96 10.61 -4.99
N HIS A 126 -2.72 10.21 -5.26
CA HIS A 126 -1.74 10.01 -4.19
C HIS A 126 -1.31 11.33 -3.52
N ASN A 127 -1.27 12.44 -4.23
CA ASN A 127 -0.99 13.75 -3.63
C ASN A 127 -2.02 14.15 -2.56
N LYS A 128 -3.25 13.65 -2.62
CA LYS A 128 -4.24 13.88 -1.55
C LYS A 128 -3.84 13.20 -0.24
N HIS A 129 -3.24 12.01 -0.33
CA HIS A 129 -2.74 11.29 0.83
C HIS A 129 -1.60 12.07 1.52
N HIS A 130 -0.77 12.78 0.77
CA HIS A 130 0.30 13.65 1.31
C HIS A 130 -0.21 14.96 1.94
N THR A 131 -1.51 15.11 2.15
CA THR A 131 -2.07 16.26 2.85
C THR A 131 -2.28 15.90 4.33
N MET A 132 -1.70 16.68 5.24
CA MET A 132 -1.96 16.53 6.68
C MET A 132 -3.48 16.53 6.97
N PRO A 133 -3.98 15.65 7.85
CA PRO A 133 -3.23 14.79 8.79
C PRO A 133 -2.85 13.39 8.23
N PHE A 134 -2.75 13.22 6.91
CA PHE A 134 -2.42 11.96 6.23
C PHE A 134 -3.45 10.84 6.46
N ASP A 135 -4.72 11.19 6.69
CA ASP A 135 -5.76 10.28 7.17
C ASP A 135 -6.62 9.62 6.07
N GLY A 136 -6.19 9.67 4.82
CA GLY A 136 -6.95 9.10 3.71
C GLY A 136 -6.15 8.81 2.46
N ASN A 137 -6.84 8.29 1.43
CA ASN A 137 -6.26 7.95 0.13
C ASN A 137 -5.09 6.93 0.18
N TYR A 138 -5.16 5.98 1.13
CA TYR A 138 -4.10 5.01 1.40
C TYR A 138 -3.83 3.98 0.30
N CYS A 139 -4.78 3.66 -0.57
CA CYS A 139 -4.57 2.65 -1.63
C CYS A 139 -3.52 3.12 -2.65
N ILE A 140 -2.54 2.27 -2.94
CA ILE A 140 -1.38 2.60 -3.77
C ILE A 140 -1.21 1.73 -5.03
N VAL A 141 -2.18 0.85 -5.34
CA VAL A 141 -2.18 0.10 -6.61
C VAL A 141 -2.88 0.90 -7.71
N SER A 142 -4.18 1.13 -7.57
CA SER A 142 -4.99 1.94 -8.49
C SER A 142 -5.64 3.15 -7.82
N GLY A 143 -5.83 3.11 -6.51
CA GLY A 143 -6.58 4.09 -5.74
C GLY A 143 -8.11 3.96 -5.88
N TRP A 144 -8.61 2.86 -6.45
CA TRP A 144 -10.05 2.66 -6.69
C TRP A 144 -10.85 2.55 -5.39
N ASN A 145 -10.28 1.93 -4.36
CA ASN A 145 -10.97 1.74 -3.09
C ASN A 145 -10.90 2.96 -2.16
N ASN A 146 -10.06 3.96 -2.45
CA ASN A 146 -9.90 5.15 -1.62
C ASN A 146 -11.24 5.85 -1.35
N GLY A 147 -12.05 6.03 -2.39
CA GLY A 147 -13.36 6.69 -2.22
C GLY A 147 -14.29 5.94 -1.27
N TRP A 148 -14.26 4.61 -1.26
CA TRP A 148 -15.07 3.82 -0.34
C TRP A 148 -14.46 3.79 1.07
N LEU A 149 -13.14 3.58 1.20
CA LEU A 149 -12.44 3.58 2.48
C LEU A 149 -12.63 4.92 3.22
N ASP A 150 -12.38 6.03 2.53
CA ASP A 150 -12.45 7.39 3.12
C ASP A 150 -13.89 7.73 3.54
N ARG A 151 -14.91 7.35 2.76
CA ARG A 151 -16.32 7.71 3.05
C ARG A 151 -17.04 6.75 4.01
N SER A 152 -16.60 5.49 4.08
CA SER A 152 -17.26 4.49 4.92
C SER A 152 -16.98 4.67 6.41
N GLY A 153 -15.92 5.42 6.76
CA GLY A 153 -15.44 5.52 8.14
C GLY A 153 -14.83 4.22 8.66
N PHE A 154 -14.59 3.22 7.80
CA PHE A 154 -14.07 1.91 8.18
C PHE A 154 -12.72 2.01 8.90
N LEU A 155 -11.77 2.77 8.34
CA LEU A 155 -10.44 2.93 8.95
C LEU A 155 -10.53 3.71 10.25
N ARG A 156 -11.32 4.79 10.30
CA ARG A 156 -11.58 5.54 11.55
C ARG A 156 -12.20 4.66 12.63
N TRP A 157 -13.14 3.79 12.25
CA TRP A 157 -13.72 2.81 13.16
C TRP A 157 -12.65 1.84 13.69
N MET A 158 -11.74 1.35 12.84
CA MET A 158 -10.62 0.50 13.28
C MET A 158 -9.67 1.23 14.24
N GLU A 159 -9.34 2.49 13.96
CA GLU A 159 -8.50 3.32 14.84
C GLU A 159 -9.11 3.42 16.25
N LEU A 160 -10.42 3.69 16.33
CA LEU A 160 -11.13 3.72 17.61
C LEU A 160 -11.10 2.38 18.33
N ARG A 161 -11.24 1.24 17.63
CA ARG A 161 -11.16 -0.09 18.24
C ARG A 161 -9.77 -0.42 18.77
N ILE A 162 -8.72 0.02 18.07
CA ILE A 162 -7.33 -0.17 18.52
C ILE A 162 -7.11 0.65 19.80
N TRP A 163 -7.46 1.93 19.78
CA TRP A 163 -7.33 2.81 20.93
C TRP A 163 -8.11 2.32 22.15
N GLU A 164 -9.38 1.91 21.98
CA GLU A 164 -10.18 1.34 23.08
C GLU A 164 -9.55 0.08 23.69
N ARG A 165 -8.84 -0.71 22.88
CA ARG A 165 -8.25 -1.97 23.32
C ARG A 165 -6.93 -1.78 24.07
N ASN A 166 -6.11 -0.81 23.68
CA ASN A 166 -4.74 -0.71 24.19
C ASN A 166 -4.21 0.71 24.42
N GLY A 167 -5.04 1.74 24.21
CA GLY A 167 -4.68 3.16 24.38
C GLY A 167 -3.73 3.72 23.32
N VAL A 168 -3.41 2.97 22.26
CA VAL A 168 -2.51 3.43 21.20
C VAL A 168 -3.31 4.27 20.20
N GLU A 169 -2.88 5.52 20.03
CA GLU A 169 -3.45 6.47 19.07
C GLU A 169 -2.91 6.24 17.65
N SER A 170 -3.73 6.59 16.66
CA SER A 170 -3.32 6.66 15.26
C SER A 170 -2.43 7.89 15.06
N ASN A 171 -1.34 7.78 14.29
CA ASN A 171 -0.50 8.96 13.97
C ASN A 171 -1.27 10.05 13.19
N SER A 172 -2.37 9.69 12.54
CA SER A 172 -3.24 10.58 11.76
C SER A 172 -4.36 11.26 12.57
N TRP A 173 -4.30 11.22 13.90
CA TRP A 173 -5.26 11.90 14.79
C TRP A 173 -4.85 13.33 15.12
#